data_AF-A0A5K4EWC7-F1
#
_entry.id   AF-A0A5K4EWC7-F1
#
_cell.length_a   1.000
_cell.length_b   1.000
_cell.length_c   1.000
_cell.angle_alpha   90.00
_cell.angle_beta   90.00
_cell.angle_gamma   90.00
#
_symmetry.space_group_name_H-M   'P 1'
#
loop_
_entity.id
_entity.type
_entity.pdbx_description
1 polymer ?
#
loop_
_entity_poly.entity_id
_entity_poly.type
_entity_poly.pdbx_seq_one_letter_code
_entity_poly.pdbx_strand_id
1 'polypeptide(L)'
;MLWILLGLLCLMKRIFSTYQHLSNLPHRPEPHSKPLNGFGNLHLHVVPFSGQSLQNFSHRINHFSFGDLVNGQIHPLEAVESVTDIAFTSFQYFVTMVPTKVVNHFHITETYQYAATLQNRTIDHDAGSHGIPGIFFVYDIFPLVVKITYDRELLGTFFTRLAALAGGIFATVAYLREILSNLPDILLRTRLGRQWNNNWIRRKRSICTKLSEHLPNGLDKTVFLTAPSENVLNPDSDT
;
A
#
# COMPACT_ATOMS: atom_id res chain seq x y z
N MET A 1 10.62 -9.92 -40.28
CA MET A 1 10.70 -11.18 -39.49
C MET A 1 12.07 -11.32 -38.81
N LEU A 2 12.58 -10.24 -38.20
CA LEU A 2 13.95 -10.16 -37.65
C LEU A 2 13.98 -9.39 -36.30
N TRP A 3 12.84 -9.28 -35.62
CA TRP A 3 12.69 -8.54 -34.36
C TRP A 3 12.32 -9.43 -33.17
N ILE A 4 12.14 -10.74 -33.38
CA ILE A 4 11.78 -11.70 -32.32
C ILE A 4 13.02 -12.39 -31.72
N LEU A 5 14.17 -12.36 -32.42
CA LEU A 5 15.39 -13.04 -31.98
C LEU A 5 16.32 -12.18 -31.09
N LEU A 6 16.06 -10.88 -30.95
CA LEU A 6 16.86 -10.01 -30.05
C LEU A 6 16.35 -10.01 -28.59
N GLY A 7 15.15 -10.55 -28.32
CA GLY A 7 14.56 -10.57 -26.98
C GLY A 7 15.09 -11.69 -26.07
N LEU A 8 15.66 -12.76 -26.63
CA LEU A 8 16.13 -13.91 -25.85
C LEU A 8 17.62 -13.85 -25.46
N LEU A 9 18.37 -12.87 -25.96
CA LEU A 9 19.80 -12.72 -25.68
C LEU A 9 20.11 -11.76 -24.51
N CYS A 10 19.09 -11.19 -23.88
CA CYS A 10 19.24 -10.21 -22.79
C CYS A 10 19.19 -10.83 -21.37
N LEU A 11 19.37 -12.15 -21.23
CA LEU A 11 19.20 -12.85 -19.95
C LEU A 11 20.51 -13.12 -19.16
N MET A 12 21.64 -12.54 -19.54
CA MET A 12 22.90 -12.70 -18.78
C MET A 12 23.65 -11.38 -18.64
N LYS A 13 23.17 -10.54 -17.73
CA LYS A 13 23.95 -9.40 -17.21
C LYS A 13 23.91 -9.40 -15.69
N ARG A 14 24.77 -10.23 -15.08
CA ARG A 14 25.83 -9.85 -14.12
C ARG A 14 26.28 -11.12 -13.40
N ILE A 15 27.49 -11.57 -13.74
CA ILE A 15 28.13 -12.77 -13.20
C ILE A 15 28.61 -12.50 -11.77
N PHE A 16 28.45 -13.51 -10.92
CA PHE A 16 28.87 -13.63 -9.53
C PHE A 16 30.20 -12.92 -9.21
N SER A 17 30.23 -12.19 -8.09
CA SER A 17 31.48 -11.83 -7.41
C SER A 17 31.56 -12.61 -6.10
N THR A 18 32.19 -13.78 -6.16
CA THR A 18 32.64 -14.53 -4.98
C THR A 18 34.11 -14.23 -4.75
N TYR A 19 34.40 -13.39 -3.76
CA TYR A 19 35.76 -13.20 -3.26
C TYR A 19 36.10 -14.34 -2.31
N GLN A 20 37.07 -15.18 -2.69
CA GLN A 20 37.75 -16.08 -1.78
C GLN A 20 39.01 -15.37 -1.28
N HIS A 21 39.03 -15.03 0.00
CA HIS A 21 40.15 -14.32 0.63
C HIS A 21 41.31 -15.30 0.89
N LEU A 22 42.07 -15.66 -0.15
CA LEU A 22 43.40 -16.25 0.01
C LEU A 22 44.43 -15.12 -0.05
N SER A 23 45.04 -14.83 1.09
CA SER A 23 46.24 -14.01 1.17
C SER A 23 47.41 -14.72 0.48
N ASN A 24 48.01 -14.01 -0.48
CA ASN A 24 49.32 -14.18 -1.13
C ASN A 24 49.37 -14.88 -2.51
N LEU A 25 49.76 -14.05 -3.50
CA LEU A 25 50.46 -14.32 -4.78
C LEU A 25 49.64 -14.53 -6.08
N PRO A 26 50.24 -14.21 -7.27
CA PRO A 26 49.71 -13.20 -8.19
C PRO A 26 48.93 -13.75 -9.40
N HIS A 27 48.12 -12.86 -9.97
CA HIS A 27 47.52 -12.82 -11.32
C HIS A 27 47.51 -14.10 -12.18
N ARG A 28 46.29 -14.52 -12.59
CA ARG A 28 45.80 -14.92 -13.95
C ARG A 28 44.95 -16.22 -13.94
N PRO A 29 44.23 -16.56 -15.03
CA PRO A 29 43.01 -15.96 -15.61
C PRO A 29 41.73 -16.75 -15.22
N GLU A 30 40.56 -16.19 -15.50
CA GLU A 30 39.24 -16.76 -15.15
C GLU A 30 38.94 -18.12 -15.84
N PRO A 31 38.30 -19.09 -15.14
CA PRO A 31 37.90 -20.34 -15.72
C PRO A 31 36.58 -20.19 -16.50
N HIS A 32 36.62 -20.54 -17.78
CA HIS A 32 35.46 -20.66 -18.66
C HIS A 32 34.49 -21.76 -18.16
N SER A 33 33.35 -21.35 -17.59
CA SER A 33 32.21 -22.24 -17.33
C SER A 33 31.50 -22.58 -18.66
N LYS A 34 31.41 -23.86 -19.03
CA LYS A 34 30.64 -24.33 -20.18
C LYS A 34 29.18 -24.61 -19.76
N PRO A 35 28.16 -24.01 -20.40
CA PRO A 35 26.77 -24.41 -20.17
C PRO A 35 26.47 -25.75 -20.88
N LEU A 36 26.02 -26.75 -20.12
CA LEU A 36 25.51 -28.01 -20.66
C LEU A 36 24.03 -27.81 -21.02
N ASN A 37 23.69 -28.04 -22.29
CA ASN A 37 22.36 -27.80 -22.83
C ASN A 37 21.53 -29.10 -22.76
N GLY A 38 20.49 -29.14 -21.91
CA GLY A 38 19.56 -30.26 -21.80
C GLY A 38 18.30 -29.85 -21.04
N PHE A 39 17.13 -30.03 -21.65
CA PHE A 39 15.84 -29.79 -21.02
C PHE A 39 15.60 -30.82 -19.91
N GLY A 40 15.75 -30.39 -18.66
CA GLY A 40 15.52 -31.17 -17.45
C GLY A 40 16.68 -31.02 -16.46
N ASN A 41 16.42 -30.34 -15.33
CA ASN A 41 17.32 -30.20 -14.17
C ASN A 41 18.70 -29.58 -14.49
N LEU A 42 18.72 -28.29 -14.85
CA LEU A 42 19.99 -27.58 -14.94
C LEU A 42 20.54 -27.37 -13.54
N HIS A 43 21.79 -27.81 -13.36
CA HIS A 43 22.50 -27.68 -12.12
C HIS A 43 23.89 -27.13 -12.41
N LEU A 44 24.24 -26.02 -11.75
CA LEU A 44 25.51 -25.35 -11.90
C LEU A 44 26.51 -25.99 -10.94
N HIS A 45 27.64 -26.44 -11.50
CA HIS A 45 28.78 -26.97 -10.73
C HIS A 45 29.88 -25.92 -10.67
N VAL A 46 30.31 -25.56 -9.47
CA VAL A 46 31.57 -24.83 -9.27
C VAL A 46 32.57 -25.79 -8.65
N VAL A 47 33.47 -26.32 -9.48
CA VAL A 47 34.54 -27.23 -9.04
C VAL A 47 35.87 -26.48 -9.15
N PRO A 48 36.52 -26.14 -8.02
CA PRO A 48 37.88 -25.63 -8.05
C PRO A 48 38.82 -26.72 -8.56
N PHE A 49 39.83 -26.29 -9.32
CA PHE A 49 40.81 -27.14 -9.99
C PHE A 49 41.43 -28.19 -9.05
N SER A 50 41.53 -29.42 -9.55
CA SER A 50 41.97 -30.63 -8.86
C SER A 50 43.47 -30.58 -8.52
N GLY A 51 43.79 -30.11 -7.32
CA GLY A 51 45.02 -30.46 -6.59
C GLY A 51 44.65 -31.39 -5.43
N GLN A 52 45.43 -32.43 -5.18
CA GLN A 52 45.19 -33.48 -4.16
C GLN A 52 45.36 -32.98 -2.71
N SER A 53 44.84 -31.79 -2.38
CA SER A 53 44.86 -31.20 -1.05
C SER A 53 43.46 -31.16 -0.45
N LEU A 54 43.35 -31.39 0.87
CA LEU A 54 42.14 -31.18 1.66
C LEU A 54 41.53 -29.80 1.32
N GLN A 55 40.34 -29.81 0.70
CA GLN A 55 39.71 -28.60 0.18
C GLN A 55 38.49 -28.23 1.03
N ASN A 56 38.46 -26.99 1.52
CA ASN A 56 37.34 -26.43 2.27
C ASN A 56 36.41 -25.66 1.33
N PHE A 57 35.11 -25.98 1.37
CA PHE A 57 34.06 -25.38 0.54
C PHE A 57 33.19 -24.35 1.30
N SER A 58 33.68 -23.84 2.42
CA SER A 58 33.04 -22.75 3.14
C SER A 58 32.92 -21.51 2.25
N HIS A 59 31.73 -20.92 2.18
CA HIS A 59 31.47 -19.81 1.27
C HIS A 59 30.34 -18.90 1.78
N ARG A 60 30.33 -17.67 1.28
CA ARG A 60 29.26 -16.70 1.49
C ARG A 60 28.71 -16.25 0.14
N ILE A 61 27.40 -16.33 -0.01
CA ILE A 61 26.69 -15.85 -1.19
C ILE A 61 26.36 -14.37 -0.97
N ASN A 62 27.04 -13.48 -1.67
CA ASN A 62 26.82 -12.03 -1.51
C ASN A 62 25.51 -11.58 -2.16
N HIS A 63 25.19 -12.09 -3.35
CA HIS A 63 24.01 -11.72 -4.10
C HIS A 63 23.57 -12.87 -5.00
N PHE A 64 22.27 -13.18 -5.00
CA PHE A 64 21.68 -14.24 -5.81
C PHE A 64 20.25 -13.86 -6.22
N SER A 65 20.07 -13.57 -7.49
CA SER A 65 18.81 -13.05 -8.06
C SER A 65 18.60 -13.56 -9.49
N PHE A 66 17.35 -13.52 -9.94
CA PHE A 66 16.94 -13.98 -11.25
C PHE A 66 16.05 -12.94 -11.94
N GLY A 67 16.37 -12.63 -13.19
CA GLY A 67 15.61 -11.67 -14.01
C GLY A 67 15.84 -10.22 -13.61
N ASP A 68 14.86 -9.37 -13.91
CA ASP A 68 14.92 -7.95 -13.61
C ASP A 68 14.67 -7.69 -12.12
N LEU A 69 15.46 -6.78 -11.55
CA LEU A 69 15.36 -6.35 -10.16
C LEU A 69 14.12 -5.47 -9.98
N VAL A 70 13.18 -5.91 -9.14
CA VAL A 70 11.98 -5.15 -8.78
C VAL A 70 12.08 -4.67 -7.34
N ASN A 71 11.66 -3.43 -7.08
CA ASN A 71 11.68 -2.85 -5.74
C ASN A 71 10.83 -3.66 -4.77
N GLY A 72 11.38 -3.97 -3.58
CA GLY A 72 10.69 -4.72 -2.54
C GLY A 72 10.79 -6.25 -2.68
N GLN A 73 11.53 -6.76 -3.66
CA GLN A 73 11.84 -8.18 -3.76
C GLN A 73 12.95 -8.56 -2.78
N ILE A 74 12.71 -9.58 -1.96
CA ILE A 74 13.69 -10.12 -1.01
C ILE A 74 14.26 -11.41 -1.61
N HIS A 75 15.58 -11.55 -1.59
CA HIS A 75 16.31 -12.70 -2.13
C HIS A 75 16.75 -13.63 -0.99
N PRO A 76 16.16 -14.84 -0.86
CA PRO A 76 16.45 -15.71 0.29
C PRO A 76 17.89 -16.20 0.45
N LEU A 77 18.67 -16.28 -0.65
CA LEU A 77 20.08 -16.70 -0.60
C LEU A 77 21.06 -15.51 -0.53
N GLU A 78 20.54 -14.28 -0.43
CA GLU A 78 21.39 -13.10 -0.30
C GLU A 78 22.02 -13.03 1.10
N ALA A 79 23.33 -12.75 1.13
CA ALA A 79 24.14 -12.70 2.34
C ALA A 79 24.17 -13.99 3.20
N VAL A 80 23.82 -15.15 2.62
CA VAL A 80 23.86 -16.44 3.32
C VAL A 80 25.30 -16.97 3.37
N GLU A 81 25.73 -17.39 4.55
CA GLU A 81 27.05 -17.99 4.80
C GLU A 81 26.90 -19.46 5.19
N SER A 82 27.72 -20.31 4.57
CA SER A 82 27.79 -21.74 4.80
C SER A 82 29.23 -22.10 5.15
N VAL A 83 29.49 -22.42 6.42
CA VAL A 83 30.82 -22.77 6.95
C VAL A 83 30.87 -24.26 7.31
N THR A 84 32.00 -24.89 7.04
CA THR A 84 32.30 -26.28 7.44
C THR A 84 33.77 -26.41 7.83
N ASP A 85 34.02 -27.18 8.89
CA ASP A 85 35.37 -27.53 9.33
C ASP A 85 35.91 -28.77 8.61
N ILE A 86 35.02 -29.53 7.95
CA ILE A 86 35.33 -30.81 7.31
C ILE A 86 35.67 -30.57 5.83
N ALA A 87 36.88 -30.97 5.44
CA ALA A 87 37.30 -30.95 4.04
C ALA A 87 36.44 -31.90 3.18
N PHE A 88 36.32 -31.60 1.88
CA PHE A 88 35.51 -32.39 0.95
C PHE A 88 34.01 -32.45 1.29
N THR A 89 33.48 -31.41 1.95
CA THR A 89 32.02 -31.25 2.10
C THR A 89 31.42 -30.74 0.78
N SER A 90 30.39 -31.42 0.28
CA SER A 90 29.53 -30.92 -0.80
C SER A 90 28.39 -30.07 -0.25
N PHE A 91 28.16 -28.92 -0.86
CA PHE A 91 27.00 -28.05 -0.60
C PHE A 91 26.08 -28.06 -1.82
N GLN A 92 24.82 -28.43 -1.64
CA GLN A 92 23.82 -28.47 -2.68
C GLN A 92 22.66 -27.55 -2.33
N TYR A 93 22.46 -26.51 -3.13
CA TYR A 93 21.36 -25.58 -3.04
C TYR A 93 20.26 -26.00 -4.01
N PHE A 94 19.09 -26.37 -3.49
CA PHE A 94 17.90 -26.59 -4.31
C PHE A 94 17.10 -25.30 -4.38
N VAL A 95 17.10 -24.69 -5.55
CA VAL A 95 16.44 -23.41 -5.82
C VAL A 95 15.18 -23.68 -6.62
N THR A 96 14.03 -23.31 -6.09
CA THR A 96 12.77 -23.43 -6.81
C THR A 96 12.27 -22.04 -7.19
N MET A 97 12.04 -21.82 -8.48
CA MET A 97 11.73 -20.50 -9.04
C MET A 97 10.27 -20.42 -9.50
N VAL A 98 9.64 -19.28 -9.27
CA VAL A 98 8.27 -18.96 -9.66
C VAL A 98 8.30 -17.71 -10.56
N PRO A 99 7.97 -17.83 -11.85
CA PRO A 99 7.83 -16.69 -12.74
C PRO A 99 6.78 -15.69 -12.21
N THR A 100 7.15 -14.42 -12.11
CA THR A 100 6.31 -13.35 -11.59
C THR A 100 6.25 -12.19 -12.58
N LYS A 101 5.05 -11.85 -13.04
CA LYS A 101 4.81 -10.71 -13.93
C LYS A 101 4.32 -9.53 -13.12
N VAL A 102 5.09 -8.46 -13.11
CA VAL A 102 4.76 -7.20 -12.46
C VAL A 102 4.21 -6.25 -13.51
N VAL A 103 2.92 -5.96 -13.41
CA VAL A 103 2.21 -5.09 -14.35
C VAL A 103 2.07 -3.71 -13.70
N ASN A 104 2.87 -2.77 -14.21
CA ASN A 104 2.69 -1.35 -13.99
C ASN A 104 1.84 -0.75 -15.11
N HIS A 105 1.34 0.47 -14.93
CA HIS A 105 0.46 1.13 -15.88
C HIS A 105 1.06 1.27 -17.29
N PHE A 106 2.37 1.50 -17.39
CA PHE A 106 3.07 1.73 -18.66
C PHE A 106 4.08 0.65 -19.02
N HIS A 107 4.37 -0.28 -18.10
CA HIS A 107 5.45 -1.23 -18.28
C HIS A 107 5.14 -2.57 -17.60
N ILE A 108 5.48 -3.66 -18.28
CA ILE A 108 5.36 -5.01 -17.75
C ILE A 108 6.78 -5.50 -17.54
N THR A 109 7.13 -5.82 -16.30
CA THR A 109 8.42 -6.37 -15.93
C THR A 109 8.26 -7.84 -15.57
N GLU A 110 9.08 -8.70 -16.15
CA GLU A 110 9.11 -10.13 -15.84
C GLU A 110 10.26 -10.39 -14.86
N THR A 111 9.92 -10.88 -13.68
CA THR A 111 10.88 -11.20 -12.62
C THR A 111 10.61 -12.62 -12.10
N TYR A 112 11.48 -13.12 -11.24
CA TYR A 112 11.39 -14.47 -10.69
C TYR A 112 11.52 -14.42 -9.18
N GLN A 113 10.52 -14.92 -8.48
CA GLN A 113 10.63 -15.21 -7.05
C GLN A 113 11.23 -16.59 -6.89
N TYR A 114 11.99 -16.83 -5.83
CA TYR A 114 12.54 -18.15 -5.58
C TYR A 114 12.56 -18.50 -4.10
N ALA A 115 12.53 -19.78 -3.81
CA ALA A 115 12.82 -20.35 -2.51
C ALA A 115 14.06 -21.24 -2.65
N ALA A 116 14.85 -21.36 -1.59
CA ALA A 116 16.06 -22.16 -1.60
C ALA A 116 16.16 -23.03 -0.35
N THR A 117 16.65 -24.25 -0.51
CA THR A 117 17.04 -25.14 0.59
C THR A 117 18.48 -25.57 0.41
N LEU A 118 19.19 -25.71 1.52
CA LEU A 118 20.59 -26.15 1.55
C LEU A 118 20.67 -27.57 2.07
N GLN A 119 21.37 -28.44 1.33
CA GLN A 119 21.77 -29.77 1.76
C GLN A 119 23.30 -29.83 1.76
N ASN A 120 23.88 -30.21 2.90
CA ASN A 120 25.31 -30.49 3.00
C ASN A 120 25.54 -32.00 3.18
N ARG A 121 26.63 -32.49 2.60
CA ARG A 121 27.07 -33.88 2.76
C ARG A 121 28.58 -33.92 2.77
N THR A 122 29.16 -34.60 3.75
CA THR A 122 30.60 -34.86 3.81
C THR A 122 30.93 -36.06 2.93
N ILE A 123 31.98 -35.95 2.12
CA ILE A 123 32.39 -37.02 1.21
C ILE A 123 33.61 -37.71 1.80
N ASP A 124 33.39 -38.93 2.26
CA ASP A 124 34.42 -39.82 2.77
C ASP A 124 34.49 -41.05 1.87
N HIS A 125 35.60 -41.19 1.15
CA HIS A 125 35.83 -42.31 0.23
C HIS A 125 36.05 -43.62 1.00
N ASP A 126 36.54 -43.56 2.25
CA ASP A 126 36.80 -44.73 3.08
C ASP A 126 35.53 -45.25 3.76
N ALA A 127 34.60 -44.34 4.11
CA ALA A 127 33.27 -44.69 4.63
C ALA A 127 32.24 -45.07 3.54
N GLY A 128 32.69 -45.22 2.29
CA GLY A 128 31.84 -45.61 1.15
C GLY A 128 30.99 -44.48 0.56
N SER A 129 31.16 -43.24 1.01
CA SER A 129 30.47 -42.07 0.47
C SER A 129 31.18 -41.56 -0.79
N HIS A 130 30.85 -42.17 -1.93
CA HIS A 130 31.32 -41.71 -3.23
C HIS A 130 30.49 -40.51 -3.70
N GLY A 131 31.16 -39.40 -4.00
CA GLY A 131 30.53 -38.19 -4.53
C GLY A 131 31.61 -37.20 -4.94
N ILE A 132 31.21 -36.17 -5.68
CA ILE A 132 32.13 -35.08 -6.05
C ILE A 132 31.95 -33.96 -5.04
N PRO A 133 33.01 -33.55 -4.32
CA PRO A 133 32.92 -32.43 -3.39
C PRO A 133 32.87 -31.12 -4.18
N GLY A 134 32.09 -30.15 -3.71
CA GLY A 134 31.87 -28.91 -4.44
C GLY A 134 30.65 -28.14 -3.98
N ILE A 135 30.40 -27.02 -4.67
CA ILE A 135 29.21 -26.19 -4.48
C ILE A 135 28.32 -26.36 -5.71
N PHE A 136 27.08 -26.76 -5.47
CA PHE A 136 26.11 -27.10 -6.49
C PHE A 136 24.84 -26.27 -6.31
N PHE A 137 24.35 -25.68 -7.41
CA PHE A 137 23.04 -25.04 -7.46
C PHE A 137 22.16 -25.81 -8.41
N VAL A 138 21.18 -26.55 -7.89
CA VAL A 138 20.14 -27.21 -8.69
C VAL A 138 18.94 -26.28 -8.72
N TYR A 139 18.44 -25.95 -9.91
CA TYR A 139 17.23 -25.13 -9.98
C TYR A 139 16.09 -25.82 -10.72
N ASP A 140 14.87 -25.56 -10.27
CA ASP A 140 13.63 -26.02 -10.87
C ASP A 140 12.65 -24.85 -11.03
N ILE A 141 11.85 -24.86 -12.10
CA ILE A 141 10.88 -23.82 -12.42
C ILE A 141 9.48 -24.36 -12.15
N PHE A 142 8.76 -23.72 -11.23
CA PHE A 142 7.36 -24.04 -11.01
C PHE A 142 6.50 -23.64 -12.22
N PRO A 143 5.56 -24.49 -12.65
CA PRO A 143 4.70 -24.23 -13.81
C PRO A 143 3.58 -23.20 -13.55
N LEU A 144 3.72 -22.38 -12.50
CA LEU A 144 2.75 -21.36 -12.11
C LEU A 144 3.33 -19.97 -12.36
N VAL A 145 2.54 -19.07 -12.94
CA VAL A 145 2.91 -17.66 -13.14
C VAL A 145 2.13 -16.79 -12.16
N VAL A 146 2.83 -16.05 -11.31
CA VAL A 146 2.23 -15.06 -10.40
C VAL A 146 2.09 -13.73 -11.15
N LYS A 147 0.91 -13.10 -11.10
CA LYS A 147 0.69 -11.78 -11.70
C LYS A 147 0.39 -10.76 -10.61
N ILE A 148 1.23 -9.73 -10.51
CA ILE A 148 1.06 -8.62 -9.57
C ILE A 148 0.62 -7.40 -10.38
N THR A 149 -0.60 -6.91 -10.13
CA THR A 149 -1.14 -5.71 -10.76
C THR A 149 -1.21 -4.58 -9.73
N TYR A 150 -0.60 -3.44 -10.03
CA TYR A 150 -0.73 -2.25 -9.20
C TYR A 150 -1.91 -1.40 -9.65
N ASP A 151 -3.05 -1.58 -9.01
CA ASP A 151 -4.21 -0.73 -9.23
C ASP A 151 -4.05 0.58 -8.45
N ARG A 152 -4.13 1.71 -9.16
CA ARG A 152 -4.24 3.04 -8.58
C ARG A 152 -5.62 3.58 -8.89
N GLU A 153 -6.27 4.17 -7.90
CA GLU A 153 -7.51 4.91 -8.14
C GLU A 153 -7.24 6.06 -9.10
N LEU A 154 -8.07 6.18 -10.14
CA LEU A 154 -7.97 7.27 -11.10
C LEU A 154 -8.30 8.60 -10.40
N LEU A 155 -7.67 9.69 -10.81
CA LEU A 155 -8.01 11.03 -10.30
C LEU A 155 -9.50 11.36 -10.45
N GLY A 156 -10.18 10.74 -11.43
CA GLY A 156 -11.64 10.83 -11.57
C GLY A 156 -12.41 10.33 -10.34
N THR A 157 -12.04 9.19 -9.73
CA THR A 157 -12.72 8.70 -8.52
C THR A 157 -12.47 9.62 -7.32
N PHE A 158 -11.31 10.27 -7.29
CA PHE A 158 -11.04 11.31 -6.30
C PHE A 158 -11.96 12.54 -6.50
N PHE A 159 -12.09 13.06 -7.72
CA PHE A 159 -12.96 14.21 -7.99
C PHE A 159 -14.44 13.90 -7.76
N THR A 160 -14.92 12.70 -8.09
CA THR A 160 -16.30 12.32 -7.79
C THR A 160 -16.55 12.25 -6.28
N ARG A 161 -15.60 11.72 -5.51
CA ARG A 161 -15.67 11.73 -4.03
C ARG A 161 -15.65 13.16 -3.47
N LEU A 162 -14.81 14.04 -4.01
CA LEU A 162 -14.74 15.44 -3.60
C LEU A 162 -16.04 16.19 -3.90
N ALA A 163 -16.59 16.01 -5.12
CA ALA A 163 -17.85 16.62 -5.52
C ALA A 163 -19.02 16.12 -4.67
N ALA A 164 -19.05 14.83 -4.34
CA ALA A 164 -20.05 14.26 -3.44
C ALA A 164 -20.01 14.88 -2.04
N LEU A 165 -18.81 15.11 -1.49
CA LEU A 165 -18.65 15.79 -0.20
C LEU A 165 -19.10 17.26 -0.27
N ALA A 166 -18.69 18.01 -1.29
CA ALA A 166 -19.08 19.40 -1.45
C ALA A 166 -20.61 19.56 -1.65
N GLY A 167 -21.21 18.73 -2.50
CA GLY A 167 -22.65 18.69 -2.73
C GLY A 167 -23.43 18.26 -1.48
N GLY A 168 -22.90 17.29 -0.72
CA GLY A 168 -23.47 16.87 0.57
C GLY A 168 -23.47 17.99 1.61
N ILE A 169 -22.39 18.76 1.72
CA ILE A 169 -22.31 19.92 2.63
C ILE A 169 -23.33 20.98 2.22
N PHE A 170 -23.42 21.31 0.92
CA PHE A 170 -24.38 22.31 0.46
C PHE A 170 -25.83 21.88 0.70
N ALA A 171 -26.17 20.62 0.38
CA ALA A 171 -27.50 20.07 0.59
C ALA A 171 -27.89 20.02 2.08
N THR A 172 -26.96 19.61 2.96
CA THR A 172 -27.21 19.55 4.41
C THR A 172 -27.41 20.94 5.00
N VAL A 173 -26.64 21.95 4.60
CA VAL A 173 -26.82 23.34 5.05
C VAL A 173 -28.16 23.90 4.57
N ALA A 174 -28.52 23.69 3.30
CA ALA A 174 -29.80 24.15 2.75
C ALA A 174 -30.99 23.50 3.48
N TYR A 175 -30.94 22.20 3.71
CA TYR A 175 -31.98 21.47 4.43
C TYR A 175 -32.08 21.89 5.90
N LEU A 176 -30.94 22.09 6.57
CA LEU A 176 -30.90 22.56 7.95
C LEU A 176 -31.49 23.97 8.09
N ARG A 177 -31.22 24.86 7.14
CA ARG A 177 -31.82 26.20 7.09
C ARG A 177 -33.33 26.12 6.96
N GLU A 178 -33.84 25.30 6.05
CA GLU A 178 -35.28 25.13 5.81
C GLU A 178 -36.00 24.56 7.05
N ILE A 179 -35.39 23.57 7.72
CA ILE A 179 -35.90 23.07 9.00
C ILE A 179 -35.94 24.21 10.01
N LEU A 180 -34.84 24.94 10.20
CA LEU A 180 -34.74 25.96 11.24
C LEU A 180 -35.72 27.12 11.03
N SER A 181 -35.96 27.54 9.78
CA SER A 181 -36.93 28.59 9.47
C SER A 181 -38.37 28.15 9.66
N ASN A 182 -38.70 26.89 9.36
CA ASN A 182 -40.07 26.40 9.44
C ASN A 182 -40.45 25.88 10.84
N LEU A 183 -39.46 25.54 11.67
CA LEU A 183 -39.63 25.07 13.04
C LEU A 183 -40.44 26.04 13.94
N PRO A 184 -40.17 27.36 13.98
CA PRO A 184 -40.97 28.29 14.79
C PRO A 184 -42.43 28.37 14.35
N ASP A 185 -42.71 28.39 13.04
CA ASP A 185 -44.08 28.48 12.54
C ASP A 185 -44.90 27.21 12.83
N ILE A 186 -44.26 26.05 12.72
CA ILE A 186 -44.86 24.77 13.09
C ILE A 186 -45.09 24.71 14.61
N LEU A 187 -44.11 25.12 15.42
CA LEU A 187 -44.24 25.18 16.88
C LEU A 187 -45.32 26.14 17.35
N LEU A 188 -45.42 27.32 16.73
CA LEU A 188 -46.45 28.32 17.05
C LEU A 188 -47.87 27.83 16.69
N ARG A 189 -47.99 26.97 15.66
CA ARG A 189 -49.26 26.28 15.32
C ARG A 189 -49.62 25.17 16.32
N THR A 190 -48.64 24.51 16.95
CA THR A 190 -48.94 23.53 18.01
C THR A 190 -49.61 24.19 19.21
N ARG A 191 -50.39 23.42 19.99
CA ARG A 191 -51.18 23.95 21.13
C ARG A 191 -50.31 24.69 22.17
N LEU A 192 -49.05 24.29 22.31
CA LEU A 192 -48.09 24.90 23.23
C LEU A 192 -47.70 26.33 22.80
N GLY A 193 -47.50 26.58 21.49
CA GLY A 193 -47.15 27.90 20.97
C GLY A 193 -48.25 28.94 21.18
N ARG A 194 -49.51 28.57 20.91
CA ARG A 194 -50.67 29.43 21.22
C ARG A 194 -50.84 29.69 22.71
N GLN A 195 -50.66 28.67 23.54
CA GLN A 195 -50.76 28.82 25.00
C GLN A 195 -49.69 29.75 25.54
N TRP A 196 -48.45 29.63 25.04
CA TRP A 196 -47.34 30.48 25.46
C TRP A 196 -47.55 31.94 25.01
N ASN A 197 -47.98 32.17 23.77
CA ASN A 197 -48.28 33.53 23.28
C ASN A 197 -49.40 34.19 24.10
N ASN A 198 -50.50 33.46 24.35
CA ASN A 198 -51.61 33.99 25.14
C ASN A 198 -51.21 34.27 26.60
N ASN A 199 -50.37 33.42 27.19
CA ASN A 199 -49.83 33.63 28.54
C ASN A 199 -48.87 34.83 28.59
N TRP A 200 -48.03 35.00 27.58
CA TRP A 200 -47.12 36.13 27.46
C TRP A 200 -47.87 37.46 27.32
N ILE A 201 -48.85 37.52 26.42
CA ILE A 201 -49.70 38.70 26.23
C ILE A 201 -50.48 39.02 27.52
N ARG A 202 -51.02 38.00 28.20
CA ARG A 202 -51.75 38.17 29.46
C ARG A 202 -50.84 38.70 30.58
N ARG A 203 -49.61 38.17 30.66
CA ARG A 203 -48.61 38.61 31.65
C ARG A 203 -48.12 40.03 31.38
N LYS A 204 -47.89 40.39 30.10
CA LYS A 204 -47.52 41.74 29.68
C LYS A 204 -48.59 42.76 30.06
N ARG A 205 -49.87 42.47 29.78
CA ARG A 205 -51.00 43.32 30.21
C ARG A 205 -51.04 43.50 31.72
N SER A 206 -50.88 42.41 32.49
CA SER A 206 -50.87 42.48 33.95
C SER A 206 -49.72 43.33 34.52
N ILE A 207 -48.56 43.35 33.86
CA ILE A 207 -47.43 44.19 34.27
C ILE A 207 -47.72 45.66 33.91
N CYS A 208 -48.23 45.95 32.72
CA CYS A 208 -48.59 47.32 32.33
C CYS A 208 -49.66 47.92 33.25
N THR A 209 -50.68 47.15 33.64
CA THR A 209 -51.71 47.63 34.58
C THR A 209 -51.13 47.91 35.96
N LYS A 210 -50.25 47.04 36.48
CA LYS A 210 -49.58 47.27 37.77
C LYS A 210 -48.65 48.48 37.75
N LEU A 211 -47.96 48.72 36.63
CA LEU A 211 -47.11 49.90 36.47
C LEU A 211 -47.93 51.19 36.35
N SER A 212 -49.10 51.13 35.71
CA SER A 212 -50.03 52.26 35.60
C SER A 212 -50.65 52.66 36.94
N GLU A 213 -50.77 51.75 37.89
CA GLU A 213 -51.31 52.00 39.23
C GLU A 213 -50.30 52.73 40.14
N HIS A 214 -48.99 52.57 39.87
CA HIS A 214 -47.91 53.25 40.58
C HIS A 214 -47.50 54.60 39.96
N LEU A 215 -48.13 55.05 38.87
CA LEU A 215 -47.84 56.36 38.28
C LEU A 215 -48.70 57.47 38.91
N PRO A 216 -48.10 58.61 39.34
CA PRO A 216 -48.84 59.76 39.86
C PRO A 216 -49.75 60.37 38.79
N ASN A 217 -50.92 60.88 39.20
CA ASN A 217 -52.06 61.34 38.38
C ASN A 217 -51.80 62.61 37.55
N GLY A 218 -50.72 62.65 36.76
CA GLY A 218 -50.34 63.80 35.94
C GLY A 218 -49.63 63.48 34.62
N LEU A 219 -49.46 62.21 34.25
CA LEU A 219 -49.01 61.83 32.91
C LEU A 219 -50.06 60.95 32.22
N ASP A 220 -50.28 61.28 30.95
CA ASP A 220 -51.37 60.83 30.10
C ASP A 220 -51.55 59.30 30.07
N LYS A 221 -52.65 58.83 30.66
CA LYS A 221 -53.03 57.41 30.74
C LYS A 221 -53.42 56.83 29.37
N THR A 222 -53.57 57.68 28.34
CA THR A 222 -54.05 57.27 27.00
C THR A 222 -52.96 56.61 26.14
N VAL A 223 -51.68 56.83 26.45
CA VAL A 223 -50.54 56.29 25.66
C VAL A 223 -50.24 54.81 25.98
N PHE A 224 -50.57 54.34 27.19
CA PHE A 224 -50.28 52.95 27.61
C PHE A 224 -51.41 51.95 27.34
N LEU A 225 -52.65 52.43 27.15
CA LEU A 225 -53.84 51.60 26.92
C LEU A 225 -54.27 51.54 25.45
N THR A 226 -53.70 52.37 24.59
CA THR A 226 -53.83 52.19 23.14
C THR A 226 -52.91 51.04 22.72
N ALA A 227 -53.51 49.90 22.39
CA ALA A 227 -52.84 48.87 21.61
C ALA A 227 -52.21 49.54 20.38
N PRO A 228 -51.00 49.12 19.94
CA PRO A 228 -50.49 49.61 18.67
C PRO A 228 -51.53 49.21 17.61
N SER A 229 -52.18 50.20 17.01
CA SER A 229 -52.92 49.97 15.78
C SER A 229 -51.91 49.36 14.82
N GLU A 230 -52.11 48.10 14.46
CA GLU A 230 -51.50 47.55 13.25
C GLU A 230 -51.88 48.50 12.12
N ASN A 231 -50.93 49.33 11.70
CA ASN A 231 -50.97 49.90 10.38
C ASN A 231 -50.94 48.70 9.44
N VAL A 232 -52.12 48.31 8.96
CA VAL A 232 -52.29 47.45 7.80
C VAL A 232 -51.53 48.14 6.68
N LEU A 233 -50.30 47.71 6.44
CA LEU A 233 -49.53 48.12 5.28
C LEU A 233 -50.29 47.54 4.08
N ASN A 234 -50.95 48.43 3.35
CA ASN A 234 -51.62 48.11 2.10
C ASN A 234 -50.57 47.57 1.11
N PRO A 235 -50.69 46.36 0.56
CA PRO A 235 -49.67 45.79 -0.35
C PRO A 235 -49.66 46.41 -1.76
N ASP A 236 -50.46 47.44 -2.03
CA ASP A 236 -50.60 48.03 -3.37
C ASP A 236 -49.81 49.34 -3.53
N SER A 237 -48.53 49.37 -3.15
CA SER A 237 -47.63 50.49 -3.48
C SER A 237 -46.39 50.01 -4.21
N ASP A 238 -46.61 49.27 -5.30
CA ASP A 238 -45.63 49.11 -6.38
C ASP A 238 -45.92 50.19 -7.45
N THR A 239 -45.09 51.22 -7.46
CA THR A 239 -44.76 52.04 -8.65
C THR A 239 -43.27 52.26 -8.67
#